data_AF-A0A8B8C819-F1
#
_entry.id   AF-A0A8B8C819-F1
#
_cell.length_a   1.000
_cell.length_b   1.000
_cell.length_c   1.000
_cell.angle_alpha   90.00
_cell.angle_beta   90.00
_cell.angle_gamma   90.00
#
_symmetry.space_group_name_H-M   'P 1'
#
loop_
_entity.id
_entity.type
_entity.pdbx_description
1 polymer ?
#
loop_
_entity_poly.entity_id
_entity_poly.type
_entity_poly.pdbx_seq_one_letter_code
_entity_poly.pdbx_strand_id
1 'polypeptide(L)'
;MKAIALILFACYVSSQYVPPPKPFPREKPGTCPVSDIITTCECRPELITCNGDYECPGSQKCCSYGCGCRTSCVDPIGLPGIQKGCRYNGRRYRIGESFPSSDGCNTCTCGVGGQVSCTEKACLQLGCMYNGKRYREGESFPSIDGCNTCSCGAKGRVVCTKRACIKPIKDVCSQPKVVGPCRAAFRRFWYNRRTNQCERFIYGGCRGNENNFETLQECQTRCQRNTYRPSITA
;
A
#
# COMPACT_ATOMS: atom_id res chain seq x y z
N MET A 1 91.59 -34.60 8.52
CA MET A 1 91.38 -34.44 7.06
C MET A 1 90.97 -35.81 6.51
N LYS A 2 89.82 -36.04 5.89
CA LYS A 2 88.95 -35.16 5.10
C LYS A 2 87.47 -35.46 5.44
N ALA A 3 86.96 -34.79 6.47
CA ALA A 3 85.53 -34.73 6.81
C ALA A 3 84.73 -33.86 5.82
N ILE A 4 85.10 -33.86 4.54
CA ILE A 4 84.65 -32.89 3.52
C ILE A 4 83.68 -33.54 2.51
N ALA A 5 83.63 -34.87 2.42
CA ALA A 5 82.82 -35.56 1.39
C ALA A 5 81.33 -35.74 1.75
N LEU A 6 80.97 -35.79 3.04
CA LEU A 6 79.57 -36.02 3.47
C LEU A 6 78.74 -34.74 3.62
N ILE A 7 79.38 -33.59 3.82
CA ILE A 7 78.67 -32.29 3.92
C ILE A 7 78.22 -31.80 2.53
N LEU A 8 78.97 -32.13 1.47
CA LEU A 8 78.63 -31.73 0.10
C LEU A 8 77.40 -32.45 -0.48
N PHE A 9 77.07 -33.66 -0.01
CA PHE A 9 75.87 -34.36 -0.48
C PHE A 9 74.59 -33.83 0.16
N ALA A 10 74.63 -33.37 1.41
CA ALA A 10 73.46 -32.78 2.07
C ALA A 10 73.11 -31.39 1.51
N CYS A 11 74.12 -30.59 1.12
CA CYS A 11 73.88 -29.27 0.52
C CYS A 11 73.38 -29.33 -0.94
N TYR A 12 73.67 -30.40 -1.69
CA TYR A 12 73.19 -30.52 -3.08
C TYR A 12 71.69 -30.80 -3.17
N VAL A 13 71.10 -31.44 -2.15
CA VAL A 13 69.66 -31.78 -2.14
C VAL A 13 68.79 -30.60 -1.67
N SER A 14 69.37 -29.54 -1.08
CA SER A 14 68.60 -28.38 -0.57
C SER A 14 68.32 -27.28 -1.61
N SER A 15 68.83 -27.38 -2.84
CA SER A 15 68.77 -26.28 -3.83
C SER A 15 67.79 -26.51 -5.00
N GLN A 16 66.86 -27.45 -4.90
CA GLN A 16 65.84 -27.67 -5.94
C GLN A 16 64.41 -27.76 -5.39
N TYR A 17 64.14 -27.18 -4.22
CA TYR A 17 62.75 -26.94 -3.84
C TYR A 17 62.19 -25.81 -4.69
N VAL A 18 61.72 -26.15 -5.89
CA VAL A 18 60.82 -25.31 -6.66
C VAL A 18 59.44 -25.50 -6.04
N PRO A 19 58.87 -24.50 -5.36
CA PRO A 19 57.52 -24.62 -4.84
C PRO A 19 56.59 -24.95 -6.01
N PRO A 20 55.57 -25.81 -5.82
CA PRO A 20 54.63 -26.11 -6.88
C PRO A 20 54.06 -24.80 -7.42
N PRO A 21 53.87 -24.67 -8.75
CA PRO A 21 53.23 -23.49 -9.32
C PRO A 21 51.92 -23.28 -8.57
N LYS A 22 51.74 -22.08 -7.99
CA LYS A 22 50.48 -21.73 -7.33
C LYS A 22 49.36 -22.10 -8.31
N PRO A 23 48.32 -22.83 -7.88
CA PRO A 23 47.24 -23.20 -8.78
C PRO A 23 46.76 -21.93 -9.46
N PHE A 24 46.70 -21.94 -10.81
CA PHE A 24 46.20 -20.81 -11.56
C PHE A 24 44.87 -20.39 -10.92
N PRO A 25 44.71 -19.11 -10.53
CA PRO A 25 43.48 -18.66 -9.91
C PRO A 25 42.34 -19.02 -10.87
N ARG A 26 41.40 -19.85 -10.43
CA ARG A 26 40.23 -20.15 -11.26
C ARG A 26 39.57 -18.81 -11.57
N GLU A 27 39.41 -18.50 -12.85
CA GLU A 27 38.70 -17.29 -13.25
C GLU A 27 37.31 -17.31 -12.61
N LYS A 28 37.05 -16.33 -11.74
CA LYS A 28 35.73 -16.18 -11.13
C LYS A 28 34.77 -15.65 -12.21
N PRO A 29 33.56 -16.20 -12.35
CA PRO A 29 32.61 -15.76 -13.36
C PRO A 29 32.11 -14.32 -13.10
N GLY A 30 31.62 -13.63 -14.14
CA GLY A 30 31.08 -12.26 -14.08
C GLY A 30 32.11 -11.14 -14.41
N THR A 31 31.66 -9.89 -14.45
CA THR A 31 32.46 -8.71 -14.87
C THR A 31 32.70 -7.78 -13.69
N CYS A 32 33.85 -7.12 -13.63
CA CYS A 32 34.10 -6.17 -12.56
C CYS A 32 33.30 -4.88 -12.71
N PRO A 33 32.75 -4.33 -11.61
CA PRO A 33 32.18 -2.99 -11.62
C PRO A 33 33.21 -1.98 -12.12
N VAL A 34 32.73 -0.94 -12.81
CA VAL A 34 33.58 0.22 -13.11
C VAL A 34 33.95 0.85 -11.77
N SER A 35 35.26 0.94 -11.50
CA SER A 35 35.75 1.50 -10.25
C SER A 35 35.80 3.01 -10.35
N ASP A 36 35.14 3.72 -9.43
CA ASP A 36 35.31 5.16 -9.28
C ASP A 36 36.67 5.43 -8.64
N ILE A 37 37.65 5.86 -9.43
CA ILE A 37 38.96 6.24 -8.90
C ILE A 37 38.78 7.57 -8.16
N ILE A 38 38.68 7.51 -6.83
CA ILE A 38 38.65 8.71 -5.99
C ILE A 38 40.10 9.17 -5.84
N THR A 39 40.56 10.04 -6.75
CA THR A 39 41.92 10.60 -6.77
C THR A 39 42.17 11.68 -5.72
N THR A 40 41.12 12.15 -5.04
CA THR A 40 41.18 13.20 -4.01
C THR A 40 41.62 12.69 -2.64
N CYS A 41 41.93 11.40 -2.50
CA CYS A 41 42.35 10.79 -1.25
C CYS A 41 43.71 10.11 -1.40
N GLU A 42 44.56 10.25 -0.37
CA GLU A 42 45.88 9.60 -0.33
C GLU A 42 45.76 8.10 -0.06
N CYS A 43 46.52 7.29 -0.80
CA CYS A 43 46.58 5.86 -0.55
C CYS A 43 47.27 5.58 0.79
N ARG A 44 46.56 4.94 1.71
CA ARG A 44 47.12 4.40 2.96
C ARG A 44 47.49 2.93 2.76
N PRO A 45 48.78 2.55 2.80
CA PRO A 45 49.21 1.16 2.58
C PRO A 45 48.53 0.14 3.51
N GLU A 46 48.17 0.58 4.72
CA GLU A 46 47.50 -0.24 5.73
C GLU A 46 46.07 -0.66 5.35
N LEU A 47 45.44 0.03 4.38
CA LEU A 47 44.08 -0.26 3.91
C LEU A 47 44.06 -1.09 2.62
N ILE A 48 45.22 -1.52 2.11
CA ILE A 48 45.32 -2.36 0.92
C ILE A 48 44.96 -3.79 1.30
N THR A 49 43.78 -4.23 0.90
CA THR A 49 43.28 -5.59 1.19
C THR A 49 43.47 -6.56 0.03
N CYS A 50 43.81 -6.05 -1.16
CA CYS A 50 44.08 -6.86 -2.35
C CYS A 50 45.00 -6.12 -3.32
N ASN A 51 45.84 -6.85 -4.05
CA ASN A 51 46.72 -6.35 -5.11
C ASN A 51 46.29 -6.83 -6.50
N GLY A 52 45.32 -7.74 -6.57
CA GLY A 52 44.79 -8.32 -7.79
C GLY A 52 43.46 -9.04 -7.55
N ASP A 53 42.66 -9.17 -8.61
CA ASP A 53 41.36 -9.87 -8.60
C ASP A 53 41.46 -11.30 -8.08
N TYR A 54 42.60 -11.95 -8.31
CA TYR A 54 42.90 -13.30 -7.87
C TYR A 54 43.07 -13.45 -6.35
N GLU A 55 43.38 -12.35 -5.64
CA GLU A 55 43.55 -12.35 -4.18
C GLU A 55 42.22 -12.27 -3.44
N CYS A 56 41.14 -11.93 -4.15
CA CYS A 56 39.85 -11.78 -3.52
C CYS A 56 39.29 -13.14 -3.04
N PRO A 57 38.75 -13.22 -1.81
CA PRO A 57 38.26 -14.47 -1.25
C PRO A 57 36.85 -14.84 -1.77
N GLY A 58 36.46 -16.10 -1.61
CA GLY A 58 35.08 -16.55 -1.84
C GLY A 58 34.53 -16.20 -3.24
N SER A 59 33.33 -15.58 -3.28
CA SER A 59 32.66 -15.13 -4.50
C SER A 59 33.20 -13.81 -5.07
N GLN A 60 34.00 -13.06 -4.30
CA GLN A 60 34.45 -11.72 -4.68
C GLN A 60 35.48 -11.83 -5.80
N LYS A 61 35.26 -11.13 -6.92
CA LYS A 61 36.14 -11.19 -8.09
C LYS A 61 37.07 -9.99 -8.19
N CYS A 62 36.64 -8.84 -7.72
CA CYS A 62 37.18 -7.58 -8.23
C CYS A 62 37.90 -6.83 -7.14
N CYS A 63 39.19 -6.60 -7.36
CA CYS A 63 40.01 -5.80 -6.48
C CYS A 63 39.88 -4.33 -6.89
N SER A 64 38.89 -3.65 -6.31
CA SER A 64 38.43 -2.33 -6.73
C SER A 64 39.35 -1.21 -6.22
N TYR A 65 39.52 -0.17 -7.03
CA TYR A 65 40.17 1.08 -6.63
C TYR A 65 39.19 1.92 -5.81
N GLY A 66 39.52 2.16 -4.55
CA GLY A 66 38.81 3.13 -3.71
C GLY A 66 39.51 4.49 -3.77
N CYS A 67 39.83 5.02 -2.60
CA CYS A 67 40.65 6.21 -2.37
C CYS A 67 42.09 6.05 -2.93
N GLY A 68 42.27 6.22 -4.24
CA GLY A 68 43.58 6.23 -4.91
C GLY A 68 44.33 4.89 -4.98
N CYS A 69 43.88 3.82 -4.31
CA CYS A 69 44.48 2.48 -4.39
C CYS A 69 43.49 1.34 -4.13
N ARG A 70 43.97 0.10 -4.28
CA ARG A 70 43.20 -1.14 -4.17
C ARG A 70 42.88 -1.45 -2.71
N THR A 71 41.68 -1.10 -2.26
CA THR A 71 41.33 -1.19 -0.82
C THR A 71 40.26 -2.23 -0.52
N SER A 72 39.58 -2.79 -1.51
CA SER A 72 38.50 -3.76 -1.26
C SER A 72 38.26 -4.75 -2.39
N CYS A 73 37.95 -5.98 -1.98
CA CYS A 73 37.39 -7.00 -2.82
C CYS A 73 35.87 -6.85 -2.90
N VAL A 74 35.33 -6.81 -4.11
CA VAL A 74 33.89 -6.69 -4.39
C VAL A 74 33.41 -7.83 -5.28
N ASP A 75 32.11 -8.14 -5.18
CA ASP A 75 31.49 -9.17 -6.00
C ASP A 75 31.40 -8.75 -7.47
N PRO A 76 31.54 -9.70 -8.42
CA PRO A 76 31.37 -9.42 -9.85
C PRO A 76 29.91 -9.09 -10.18
N ILE A 77 29.74 -8.14 -11.09
CA ILE A 77 28.45 -7.83 -11.71
C ILE A 77 28.17 -8.87 -12.82
N GLY A 78 26.92 -9.32 -12.94
CA GLY A 78 26.50 -10.19 -14.05
C GLY A 78 26.55 -11.69 -13.77
N LEU A 79 26.59 -12.13 -12.50
CA LEU A 79 26.34 -13.53 -12.17
C LEU A 79 24.85 -13.89 -12.29
N PRO A 80 24.49 -15.04 -12.89
CA PRO A 80 23.11 -15.50 -12.98
C PRO A 80 22.64 -15.92 -11.57
N GLY A 81 21.93 -15.02 -10.89
CA GLY A 81 21.41 -15.27 -9.54
C GLY A 81 21.11 -14.03 -8.69
N ILE A 82 21.66 -12.86 -9.04
CA ILE A 82 21.33 -11.58 -8.39
C ILE A 82 20.91 -10.56 -9.45
N GLN A 83 19.79 -10.82 -10.13
CA GLN A 83 18.92 -9.76 -10.66
C GLN A 83 17.65 -9.74 -9.84
N LYS A 84 17.75 -9.39 -8.56
CA LYS A 84 16.56 -9.02 -7.82
C LYS A 84 16.26 -7.59 -8.22
N GLY A 85 15.43 -7.45 -9.26
CA GLY A 85 14.85 -6.17 -9.61
C GLY A 85 14.09 -5.56 -8.41
N CYS A 86 13.46 -4.43 -8.63
CA CYS A 86 13.04 -3.55 -7.56
C CYS A 86 11.84 -4.11 -6.79
N ARG A 87 11.75 -3.77 -5.50
CA ARG A 87 10.53 -4.01 -4.71
C ARG A 87 9.85 -2.67 -4.46
N TYR A 88 8.59 -2.54 -4.88
CA TYR A 88 7.78 -1.35 -4.67
C TYR A 88 6.38 -1.76 -4.22
N ASN A 89 5.90 -1.23 -3.09
CA ASN A 89 4.60 -1.56 -2.47
C ASN A 89 4.29 -3.06 -2.40
N GLY A 90 5.27 -3.86 -2.00
CA GLY A 90 5.11 -5.30 -1.85
C GLY A 90 5.18 -6.12 -3.15
N ARG A 91 5.15 -5.48 -4.32
CA ARG A 91 5.36 -6.14 -5.63
C ARG A 91 6.83 -6.08 -6.07
N ARG A 92 7.21 -6.99 -6.96
CA ARG A 92 8.56 -7.09 -7.54
C ARG A 92 8.50 -6.74 -9.03
N TYR A 93 9.47 -5.97 -9.48
CA TYR A 93 9.59 -5.47 -10.85
C TYR A 93 10.97 -5.81 -11.41
N ARG A 94 11.08 -6.04 -12.71
CA ARG A 94 12.35 -6.30 -13.40
C ARG A 94 13.11 -5.00 -13.63
N ILE A 95 14.43 -5.09 -13.76
CA ILE A 95 15.25 -3.91 -14.11
C ILE A 95 14.83 -3.43 -15.50
N GLY A 96 14.66 -2.11 -15.65
CA GLY A 96 14.13 -1.45 -16.84
C GLY A 96 12.60 -1.46 -16.94
N GLU A 97 11.89 -2.16 -16.04
CA GLU A 97 10.44 -2.20 -16.04
C GLU A 97 9.87 -0.87 -15.51
N SER A 98 8.92 -0.32 -16.27
CA SER A 98 8.12 0.84 -15.88
C SER A 98 6.76 0.39 -15.34
N PHE A 99 6.33 0.95 -14.22
CA PHE A 99 5.10 0.59 -13.52
C PHE A 99 4.40 1.79 -12.88
N PRO A 100 3.09 1.71 -12.56
CA PRO A 100 2.36 2.82 -11.92
C PRO A 100 2.81 3.06 -10.47
N SER A 101 2.98 4.33 -10.09
CA SER A 101 3.17 4.78 -8.70
C SER A 101 1.91 4.57 -7.85
N SER A 102 2.05 4.57 -6.52
CA SER A 102 0.91 4.53 -5.58
C SER A 102 -0.05 5.71 -5.70
N ASP A 103 0.42 6.85 -6.20
CA ASP A 103 -0.43 8.03 -6.44
C ASP A 103 -1.35 7.88 -7.66
N GLY A 104 -1.15 6.83 -8.48
CA GLY A 104 -1.96 6.52 -9.65
C GLY A 104 -1.77 7.44 -10.85
N CYS A 105 -0.81 8.37 -10.84
CA CYS A 105 -0.56 9.30 -11.94
C CYS A 105 0.92 9.34 -12.37
N ASN A 106 1.84 9.08 -11.44
CA ASN A 106 3.26 8.98 -11.71
C ASN A 106 3.62 7.59 -12.21
N THR A 107 4.66 7.53 -13.03
CA THR A 107 5.24 6.28 -13.51
C THR A 107 6.59 6.11 -12.85
N CYS A 108 6.81 4.93 -12.28
CA CYS A 108 8.08 4.53 -11.69
C CYS A 108 8.83 3.59 -12.61
N THR A 109 10.15 3.66 -12.59
CA THR A 109 11.03 2.77 -13.35
C THR A 109 11.99 2.09 -12.39
N CYS A 110 12.17 0.78 -12.58
CA CYS A 110 13.15 0.01 -11.83
C CYS A 110 14.55 0.16 -12.43
N GLY A 111 15.45 0.81 -11.71
CA GLY A 111 16.85 1.00 -12.08
C GLY A 111 17.75 -0.19 -11.73
N VAL A 112 18.98 -0.12 -12.24
CA VAL A 112 20.07 -1.04 -11.85
C VAL A 112 20.36 -0.87 -10.36
N GLY A 113 20.64 -1.96 -9.65
CA GLY A 113 20.86 -1.92 -8.19
C GLY A 113 19.58 -1.91 -7.35
N GLY A 114 18.39 -2.01 -7.96
CA GLY A 114 17.11 -2.10 -7.24
C GLY A 114 16.48 -0.76 -6.86
N GLN A 115 17.03 0.35 -7.36
CA GLN A 115 16.50 1.69 -7.16
C GLN A 115 15.17 1.88 -7.90
N VAL A 116 14.18 2.49 -7.23
CA VAL A 116 12.92 2.90 -7.86
C VAL A 116 12.94 4.40 -8.05
N SER A 117 12.79 4.85 -9.30
CA SER A 117 12.72 6.28 -9.64
C SER A 117 11.36 6.57 -10.26
N CYS A 118 10.58 7.47 -9.68
CA CYS A 118 9.26 7.86 -10.17
C CYS A 118 9.29 9.25 -10.80
N THR A 119 8.44 9.47 -11.80
CA THR A 119 8.20 10.83 -12.30
C THR A 119 7.63 11.70 -11.18
N GLU A 120 7.94 12.98 -11.18
CA GLU A 120 7.37 13.96 -10.27
C GLU A 120 6.33 14.82 -10.99
N LYS A 121 5.35 14.18 -11.61
CA LYS A 121 4.19 14.92 -12.10
C LYS A 121 3.44 15.39 -10.87
N ALA A 122 3.22 16.70 -10.78
CA ALA A 122 2.13 17.22 -9.97
C ALA A 122 0.89 16.48 -10.45
N CYS A 123 0.39 15.53 -9.66
CA CYS A 123 -0.86 14.85 -9.92
C CYS A 123 -1.98 15.88 -9.76
N LEU A 124 -2.07 16.83 -10.70
CA LEU A 124 -3.25 17.61 -10.97
C LEU A 124 -4.29 16.59 -11.42
N GLN A 125 -5.01 16.08 -10.43
CA GLN A 125 -5.92 14.98 -10.60
C GLN A 125 -6.98 15.43 -11.62
N LEU A 126 -6.89 14.88 -12.84
CA LEU A 126 -7.94 14.95 -13.86
C LEU A 126 -9.10 14.09 -13.36
N GLY A 127 -9.79 14.60 -12.34
CA GLY A 127 -10.78 13.85 -11.59
C GLY A 127 -10.94 14.37 -10.18
N CYS A 128 -12.03 13.97 -9.55
CA CYS A 128 -12.44 14.44 -8.24
C CYS A 128 -12.40 13.29 -7.25
N MET A 129 -12.06 13.60 -6.00
CA MET A 129 -12.18 12.64 -4.91
C MET A 129 -13.43 12.98 -4.09
N TYR A 130 -14.33 12.03 -3.93
CA TYR A 130 -15.55 12.19 -3.14
C TYR A 130 -15.84 10.92 -2.34
N ASN A 131 -15.95 11.07 -1.02
CA ASN A 131 -16.14 9.97 -0.06
C ASN A 131 -15.16 8.78 -0.26
N GLY A 132 -13.87 9.10 -0.44
CA GLY A 132 -12.81 8.09 -0.64
C GLY A 132 -12.80 7.41 -2.01
N LYS A 133 -13.74 7.72 -2.91
CA LYS A 133 -13.77 7.22 -4.28
C LYS A 133 -13.31 8.29 -5.28
N ARG A 134 -12.65 7.84 -6.34
CA ARG A 134 -12.17 8.66 -7.46
C ARG A 134 -13.18 8.68 -8.61
N TYR A 135 -13.43 9.86 -9.15
CA TYR A 135 -14.31 10.12 -10.30
C TYR A 135 -13.56 10.89 -11.37
N ARG A 136 -13.88 10.66 -12.65
CA ARG A 136 -13.30 11.38 -13.79
C ARG A 136 -14.04 12.69 -14.04
N GLU A 137 -13.36 13.65 -14.66
CA GLU A 137 -14.01 14.88 -15.11
C GLU A 137 -15.19 14.57 -16.05
N GLY A 138 -16.33 15.21 -15.81
CA GLY A 138 -17.61 14.96 -16.51
C GLY A 138 -18.48 13.87 -15.89
N GLU A 139 -17.95 13.03 -14.99
CA GLU A 139 -18.76 11.98 -14.35
C GLU A 139 -19.77 12.56 -13.36
N SER A 140 -20.96 11.96 -13.33
CA SER A 140 -22.00 12.19 -12.33
C SER A 140 -22.17 10.96 -11.44
N PHE A 141 -22.36 11.16 -10.14
CA PHE A 141 -22.39 10.11 -9.14
C PHE A 141 -23.33 10.46 -7.97
N PRO A 142 -23.89 9.47 -7.25
CA PRO A 142 -24.77 9.73 -6.11
C PRO A 142 -24.02 10.36 -4.92
N SER A 143 -24.67 11.31 -4.26
CA SER A 143 -24.23 11.90 -2.99
C SER A 143 -24.40 10.90 -1.84
N ILE A 144 -23.64 11.09 -0.77
CA ILE A 144 -23.73 10.28 0.46
C ILE A 144 -25.10 10.38 1.16
N ASP A 145 -25.85 11.45 0.89
CA ASP A 145 -27.20 11.64 1.43
C ASP A 145 -28.28 10.78 0.74
N GLY A 146 -27.92 10.10 -0.37
CA GLY A 146 -28.77 9.18 -1.10
C GLY A 146 -29.87 9.84 -1.96
N CYS A 147 -29.98 11.17 -1.97
CA CYS A 147 -31.01 11.89 -2.74
C CYS A 147 -30.45 12.93 -3.70
N ASN A 148 -29.21 13.36 -3.50
CA ASN A 148 -28.52 14.30 -4.36
C ASN A 148 -27.59 13.59 -5.36
N THR A 149 -27.33 14.27 -6.47
CA THR A 149 -26.36 13.85 -7.47
C THR A 149 -25.23 14.86 -7.48
N CYS A 150 -23.99 14.36 -7.47
CA CYS A 150 -22.78 15.13 -7.60
C CYS A 150 -22.17 14.94 -8.99
N SER A 151 -21.43 15.94 -9.46
CA SER A 151 -20.64 15.87 -10.68
C SER A 151 -19.21 16.29 -10.42
N CYS A 152 -18.29 15.67 -11.15
CA CYS A 152 -16.89 16.04 -11.14
C CYS A 152 -16.60 17.02 -12.29
N GLY A 153 -16.25 18.26 -11.95
CA GLY A 153 -15.87 19.29 -12.90
C GLY A 153 -14.35 19.42 -13.07
N ALA A 154 -13.95 20.37 -13.91
CA ALA A 154 -12.57 20.72 -14.15
C ALA A 154 -11.81 21.01 -12.85
N LYS A 155 -10.52 20.68 -12.83
CA LYS A 155 -9.60 20.91 -11.69
C LYS A 155 -10.04 20.20 -10.39
N GLY A 156 -10.76 19.08 -10.50
CA GLY A 156 -11.13 18.26 -9.34
C GLY A 156 -12.29 18.83 -8.50
N ARG A 157 -13.04 19.81 -9.01
CA ARG A 157 -14.16 20.41 -8.30
C ARG A 157 -15.38 19.48 -8.29
N VAL A 158 -15.86 19.11 -7.09
CA VAL A 158 -17.14 18.41 -6.94
C VAL A 158 -18.27 19.42 -6.75
N VAL A 159 -19.35 19.29 -7.52
CA VAL A 159 -20.58 20.08 -7.35
C VAL A 159 -21.76 19.14 -7.21
N CYS A 160 -22.55 19.29 -6.15
CA CYS A 160 -23.73 18.47 -5.91
C CYS A 160 -25.01 19.28 -6.03
N THR A 161 -26.10 18.61 -6.43
CA THR A 161 -27.45 19.16 -6.29
C THR A 161 -27.76 19.41 -4.82
N LYS A 162 -28.71 20.32 -4.55
CA LYS A 162 -29.19 20.65 -3.19
C LYS A 162 -30.69 20.38 -3.06
N ARG A 163 -31.11 19.16 -3.43
CA ARG A 163 -32.46 18.65 -3.21
C ARG A 163 -32.61 18.29 -1.73
N ALA A 164 -33.74 18.67 -1.15
CA ALA A 164 -34.11 18.19 0.18
C ALA A 164 -34.33 16.67 0.12
N CYS A 165 -33.63 15.93 0.98
CA CYS A 165 -33.88 14.50 1.12
C CYS A 165 -35.19 14.31 1.88
N ILE A 166 -36.28 14.20 1.13
CA ILE A 166 -37.59 13.87 1.70
C ILE A 166 -37.55 12.38 2.05
N LYS A 167 -37.23 12.08 3.31
CA LYS A 167 -37.56 10.76 3.84
C LYS A 167 -39.08 10.64 3.77
N PRO A 168 -39.65 9.61 3.14
CA PRO A 168 -41.09 9.42 3.16
C PRO A 168 -41.51 9.44 4.61
N ILE A 169 -42.43 10.35 4.95
CA ILE A 169 -43.04 10.38 6.27
C ILE A 169 -43.80 9.07 6.35
N LYS A 170 -43.20 8.05 6.97
CA LYS A 170 -43.93 6.84 7.34
C LYS A 170 -45.09 7.34 8.17
N ASP A 171 -46.30 7.18 7.65
CA ASP A 171 -47.50 7.50 8.39
C ASP A 171 -47.63 6.45 9.50
N VAL A 172 -46.97 6.73 10.62
CA VAL A 172 -46.98 5.94 11.85
C VAL A 172 -48.42 5.57 12.21
N CYS A 173 -49.34 6.51 12.08
CA CYS A 173 -50.74 6.35 12.46
C CYS A 173 -51.51 5.42 11.51
N SER A 174 -51.00 5.14 10.32
CA SER A 174 -51.60 4.17 9.40
C SER A 174 -51.16 2.72 9.61
N GLN A 175 -50.11 2.48 10.40
CA GLN A 175 -49.57 1.14 10.58
C GLN A 175 -50.51 0.30 11.47
N PRO A 176 -50.59 -1.03 11.31
CA PRO A 176 -51.40 -1.87 12.19
C PRO A 176 -50.79 -1.98 13.60
N LYS A 177 -51.56 -2.42 14.60
CA LYS A 177 -50.95 -2.89 15.87
C LYS A 177 -50.08 -4.12 15.63
N VAL A 178 -48.90 -4.17 16.27
CA VAL A 178 -47.98 -5.32 16.19
C VAL A 178 -47.58 -5.75 17.59
N VAL A 179 -48.02 -6.95 18.01
CA VAL A 179 -47.64 -7.55 19.30
C VAL A 179 -46.16 -7.95 19.29
N GLY A 180 -45.66 -8.48 18.17
CA GLY A 180 -44.31 -9.02 18.06
C GLY A 180 -44.17 -10.42 18.68
N PRO A 181 -43.02 -11.08 18.49
CA PRO A 181 -42.83 -12.49 18.90
C PRO A 181 -42.40 -12.67 20.36
N CYS A 182 -41.99 -11.61 21.05
CA CYS A 182 -41.60 -11.68 22.45
C CYS A 182 -42.83 -11.85 23.36
N ARG A 183 -42.63 -12.41 24.57
CA ARG A 183 -43.70 -12.88 25.46
C ARG A 183 -43.94 -11.99 26.68
N ALA A 184 -43.39 -10.77 26.71
CA ALA A 184 -43.70 -9.81 27.77
C ALA A 184 -45.09 -9.20 27.54
N ALA A 185 -45.67 -8.57 28.56
CA ALA A 185 -47.02 -8.00 28.50
C ALA A 185 -47.01 -6.49 28.76
N PHE A 186 -46.43 -5.72 27.84
CA PHE A 186 -46.41 -4.26 27.98
C PHE A 186 -47.74 -3.66 27.50
N ARG A 187 -48.45 -2.95 28.38
CA ARG A 187 -49.64 -2.17 28.00
C ARG A 187 -49.20 -0.97 27.18
N ARG A 188 -49.68 -0.86 25.95
CA ARG A 188 -49.35 0.21 25.00
C ARG A 188 -50.61 0.71 24.30
N PHE A 189 -50.49 1.80 23.55
CA PHE A 189 -51.54 2.37 22.73
C PHE A 189 -51.15 2.35 21.26
N TRP A 190 -52.13 2.15 20.38
CA TRP A 190 -51.96 2.26 18.94
C TRP A 190 -53.14 3.05 18.37
N TYR A 191 -52.91 3.77 17.26
CA TYR A 191 -53.96 4.48 16.56
C TYR A 191 -54.70 3.55 15.59
N ASN A 192 -55.98 3.33 15.84
CA ASN A 192 -56.85 2.55 14.97
C ASN A 192 -57.57 3.47 13.99
N ARG A 193 -57.13 3.46 12.72
CA ARG A 193 -57.76 4.25 11.65
C ARG A 193 -59.20 3.88 11.35
N ARG A 194 -59.67 2.68 11.70
CA ARG A 194 -61.06 2.27 11.48
C ARG A 194 -62.02 2.96 12.45
N THR A 195 -61.57 3.16 13.68
CA THR A 195 -62.36 3.80 14.75
C THR A 195 -61.97 5.26 14.96
N ASN A 196 -60.88 5.72 14.35
CA ASN A 196 -60.23 7.02 14.59
C ASN A 196 -59.85 7.25 16.06
N GLN A 197 -59.54 6.16 16.79
CA GLN A 197 -59.25 6.21 18.22
C GLN A 197 -57.90 5.58 18.56
N CYS A 198 -57.29 6.10 19.62
CA CYS A 198 -56.14 5.48 20.27
C CYS A 198 -56.62 4.37 21.21
N GLU A 199 -56.37 3.12 20.83
CA GLU A 199 -56.83 1.93 21.54
C GLU A 199 -55.67 1.26 22.28
N ARG A 200 -55.96 0.60 23.41
CA ARG A 200 -54.97 -0.19 24.15
C ARG A 200 -54.69 -1.52 23.44
N PHE A 201 -53.44 -1.96 23.49
CA PHE A 201 -53.04 -3.32 23.12
C PHE A 201 -51.86 -3.81 23.97
N ILE A 202 -51.57 -5.11 23.88
CA ILE A 202 -50.40 -5.71 24.53
C ILE A 202 -49.25 -5.80 23.52
N TYR A 203 -48.13 -5.19 23.85
CA TYR A 203 -46.88 -5.33 23.12
C TYR A 203 -45.99 -6.38 23.78
N GLY A 204 -45.52 -7.34 22.99
CA GLY A 204 -44.68 -8.46 23.39
C GLY A 204 -43.27 -8.07 23.84
N GLY A 205 -42.83 -6.85 23.52
CA GLY A 205 -41.54 -6.29 23.93
C GLY A 205 -40.48 -6.22 22.85
N CYS A 206 -40.69 -6.84 21.68
CA CYS A 206 -39.74 -6.76 20.56
C CYS A 206 -40.42 -6.82 19.20
N ARG A 207 -39.72 -6.32 18.16
CA ARG A 207 -40.15 -6.33 16.74
C ARG A 207 -41.57 -5.77 16.51
N GLY A 208 -41.95 -4.76 17.30
CA GLY A 208 -43.12 -3.93 17.02
C GLY A 208 -42.85 -2.94 15.88
N ASN A 209 -43.84 -2.11 15.58
CA ASN A 209 -43.70 -0.99 14.67
C ASN A 209 -43.88 0.35 15.42
N GLU A 210 -43.90 1.46 14.69
CA GLU A 210 -43.91 2.80 15.27
C GLU A 210 -45.30 3.20 15.82
N ASN A 211 -46.38 2.50 15.43
CA ASN A 211 -47.74 2.72 15.96
C ASN A 211 -47.91 2.03 17.32
N ASN A 212 -47.04 2.41 18.26
CA ASN A 212 -46.90 1.82 19.58
C ASN A 212 -46.43 2.90 20.55
N PHE A 213 -47.38 3.48 21.27
CA PHE A 213 -47.18 4.58 22.18
C PHE A 213 -47.29 4.11 23.62
N GLU A 214 -46.52 4.71 24.51
CA GLU A 214 -46.54 4.34 25.93
C GLU A 214 -47.79 4.89 26.64
N THR A 215 -48.22 6.08 26.23
CA THR A 215 -49.36 6.78 26.81
C THR A 215 -50.44 7.09 25.78
N LEU A 216 -51.67 7.24 26.27
CA LEU A 216 -52.79 7.68 25.43
C LEU A 216 -52.49 9.05 24.82
N GLN A 217 -52.03 10.00 25.64
CA GLN A 217 -51.76 11.37 25.21
C GLN A 217 -50.72 11.43 24.08
N GLU A 218 -49.67 10.61 24.13
CA GLU A 218 -48.67 10.52 23.06
C GLU A 218 -49.31 10.06 21.74
N CYS A 219 -50.12 8.99 21.78
CA CYS A 219 -50.86 8.51 20.63
C CYS A 219 -51.79 9.58 20.04
N GLN A 220 -52.58 10.25 20.89
CA GLN A 220 -53.54 11.27 20.46
C GLN A 220 -52.82 12.49 19.88
N THR A 221 -51.77 12.97 20.54
CA THR A 221 -50.96 14.10 20.06
C THR A 221 -50.34 13.80 18.70
N ARG A 222 -49.93 12.55 18.47
CA ARG A 222 -49.31 12.13 17.21
C ARG A 222 -50.31 11.90 16.09
N CYS A 223 -51.46 11.31 16.39
CA CYS A 223 -52.35 10.73 15.38
C CYS A 223 -53.76 11.34 15.31
N GLN A 224 -54.20 12.06 16.36
CA GLN A 224 -55.51 12.71 16.44
C GLN A 224 -55.45 14.22 16.27
N ARG A 225 -54.35 14.80 15.76
CA ARG A 225 -54.33 16.22 15.42
C ARG A 225 -55.29 16.48 14.24
N ASN A 226 -56.44 17.05 14.61
CA ASN A 226 -57.48 17.59 13.75
C ASN A 226 -56.94 18.33 12.51
N THR A 227 -57.28 17.81 11.34
CA THR A 227 -58.05 18.49 10.28
C THR A 227 -57.75 19.94 9.88
N TYR A 228 -56.55 20.49 10.11
CA TYR A 228 -56.10 21.68 9.37
C TYR A 228 -55.07 21.30 8.32
N ARG A 229 -55.57 20.70 7.23
CA ARG A 229 -54.88 20.73 5.95
C ARG A 229 -55.32 22.05 5.31
N PRO A 230 -54.48 23.09 5.17
CA PRO A 230 -54.82 24.16 4.26
C PRO A 230 -54.97 23.50 2.89
N SER A 231 -56.17 23.57 2.34
CA SER A 231 -56.46 23.20 0.97
C SER A 231 -55.51 24.02 0.09
N ILE A 232 -54.49 23.39 -0.47
CA ILE A 232 -53.78 23.98 -1.60
C ILE A 232 -54.76 23.83 -2.77
N THR A 233 -55.50 24.89 -3.03
CA THR A 233 -56.28 25.05 -4.26
C THR A 233 -55.30 24.97 -5.43
N ALA A 234 -55.68 24.19 -6.44
CA ALA A 234 -54.96 24.02 -7.69
C ALA A 234 -54.94 25.33 -8.51
#